data_AF-A0A846L2S8-F1
#
_entry.id   AF-A0A846L2S8-F1
#
_cell.length_a   1.000
_cell.length_b   1.000
_cell.length_c   1.000
_cell.angle_alpha   90.00
_cell.angle_beta   90.00
_cell.angle_gamma   90.00
#
_symmetry.space_group_name_H-M   'P 1'
#
loop_
_entity.id
_entity.type
_entity.pdbx_description
1 polymer ?
#
loop_
_entity_poly.entity_id
_entity_poly.type
_entity_poly.pdbx_seq_one_letter_code
_entity_poly.pdbx_strand_id
1 'polypeptide(L)'
;MAITGKDLSLYFHVPFCSSICPYCNFYKIFYKFEMEKSYVKAIEKHIDRVKSILEKSNIVSIYFGGGTPSLLEANVVEKILTLINPPSDIEITIEINPEDYSIDKIKAYKKLGINRVSLGVQSFDDKLLKILKRRHSSKKAKDAILDIYRCGIKNISIDLMYDILHQDLESFKKTIDEIENLKITHISLYNLTFEKETFFYKNRATLEKYLPNEKESLKLLNEAVIEFEKLGFNRYEISAFAKKGFESFHNVGYWKARSFLGFGPSAFSYFENQRFRNIKNFQKYVDAFELKKPHIDFEEFLKYPDNINELIAINLRLVEGIDIAEFEKNIGKIPKKTIELLKTSEFISFHKNRIKLNKKGLLFYDTLASDII
;
A
#
# COMPACT_ATOMS: atom_id res chain seq x y z
N MET A 1 7.18 -5.75 16.93
CA MET A 1 8.31 -4.84 17.17
C MET A 1 7.72 -3.52 17.66
N ALA A 2 8.17 -3.01 18.80
CA ALA A 2 7.73 -1.70 19.29
C ALA A 2 8.31 -0.62 18.38
N ILE A 3 7.49 0.34 17.94
CA ILE A 3 7.98 1.50 17.19
C ILE A 3 8.75 2.39 18.15
N THR A 4 10.00 2.67 17.82
CA THR A 4 10.76 3.69 18.55
C THR A 4 10.39 5.06 17.99
N GLY A 5 10.42 6.11 18.81
CA GLY A 5 10.18 7.49 18.35
C GLY A 5 11.19 8.02 17.33
N LYS A 6 12.21 7.22 16.96
CA LYS A 6 13.20 7.55 15.93
C LYS A 6 13.02 6.76 14.63
N ASP A 7 12.19 5.71 14.63
CA ASP A 7 12.02 4.88 13.44
C ASP A 7 11.29 5.67 12.34
N LEU A 8 11.85 5.65 11.14
CA LEU A 8 11.36 6.37 9.99
C LEU A 8 11.23 5.45 8.78
N SER A 9 10.06 5.48 8.15
CA SER A 9 9.83 4.87 6.84
C SER A 9 9.95 5.91 5.73
N LEU A 10 10.47 5.51 4.57
CA LEU A 10 10.54 6.38 3.40
C LEU A 10 9.64 5.84 2.29
N TYR A 11 8.76 6.69 1.76
CA TYR A 11 7.90 6.35 0.64
C TYR A 11 8.26 7.21 -0.57
N PHE A 12 8.56 6.58 -1.70
CA PHE A 12 8.82 7.25 -2.96
C PHE A 12 7.64 7.04 -3.90
N HIS A 13 6.86 8.09 -4.11
CA HIS A 13 5.78 8.10 -5.08
C HIS A 13 6.34 8.34 -6.48
N VAL A 14 6.35 7.30 -7.31
CA VAL A 14 6.73 7.35 -8.72
C VAL A 14 5.45 7.50 -9.54
N PRO A 15 5.14 8.69 -10.10
CA PRO A 15 3.81 8.97 -10.62
C PRO A 15 3.59 8.43 -12.05
N PHE A 16 4.57 7.74 -12.64
CA PHE A 16 4.54 7.38 -14.04
C PHE A 16 3.78 6.09 -14.30
N CYS A 17 2.96 6.06 -15.34
CA CYS A 17 2.35 4.85 -15.88
C CYS A 17 2.53 4.80 -17.39
N SER A 18 2.69 3.59 -17.93
CA SER A 18 2.65 3.31 -19.37
C SER A 18 1.23 3.38 -19.93
N SER A 19 0.25 3.03 -19.09
CA SER A 19 -1.19 3.07 -19.36
C SER A 19 -1.96 3.31 -18.07
N ILE A 20 -3.10 4.01 -18.15
CA ILE A 20 -3.93 4.31 -16.97
C ILE A 20 -5.08 3.31 -16.87
N CYS A 21 -5.09 2.51 -15.81
CA CYS A 21 -6.19 1.60 -15.52
C CYS A 21 -7.49 2.38 -15.22
N PRO A 22 -8.65 1.92 -15.70
CA PRO A 22 -9.91 2.66 -15.65
C PRO A 22 -10.49 2.83 -14.24
N TYR A 23 -9.98 2.08 -13.26
CA TYR A 23 -10.35 2.11 -11.84
C TYR A 23 -9.32 2.81 -10.94
N CYS A 24 -8.12 3.12 -11.45
CA CYS A 24 -7.02 3.56 -10.59
C CYS A 24 -7.24 5.00 -10.11
N ASN A 25 -7.29 5.21 -8.79
CA ASN A 25 -7.46 6.53 -8.17
C ASN A 25 -6.16 7.15 -7.62
N PHE A 26 -5.02 6.45 -7.73
CA PHE A 26 -3.74 7.03 -7.34
C PHE A 26 -3.41 8.28 -8.17
N TYR A 27 -2.47 9.09 -7.69
CA TYR A 27 -1.87 10.13 -8.53
C TYR A 27 -0.98 9.46 -9.56
N LYS A 28 -1.24 9.73 -10.85
CA LYS A 28 -0.50 9.13 -11.97
C LYS A 28 -0.56 10.02 -13.20
N ILE A 29 0.47 9.91 -14.01
CA ILE A 29 0.66 10.60 -15.28
C ILE A 29 1.29 9.63 -16.28
N PHE A 30 1.13 9.90 -17.57
CA PHE A 30 1.82 9.12 -18.59
C PHE A 30 3.33 9.33 -18.51
N TYR A 31 4.09 8.24 -18.61
CA TYR A 31 5.54 8.29 -18.65
C TYR A 31 6.04 9.05 -19.88
N LYS A 32 7.00 9.96 -19.67
CA LYS A 32 7.79 10.61 -20.71
C LYS A 32 9.23 10.70 -20.22
N PHE A 33 10.18 10.41 -21.10
CA PHE A 33 11.59 10.33 -20.73
C PHE A 33 12.13 11.65 -20.14
N GLU A 34 11.70 12.82 -20.64
CA GLU A 34 12.16 14.09 -20.07
C GLU A 34 11.65 14.32 -18.64
N MET A 35 10.48 13.77 -18.31
CA MET A 35 9.88 13.90 -16.99
C MET A 35 10.61 13.05 -15.95
N GLU A 36 11.17 11.90 -16.33
CA GLU A 36 11.98 11.09 -15.42
C GLU A 36 13.19 11.88 -14.90
N LYS A 37 13.93 12.56 -15.78
CA LYS A 37 15.09 13.38 -15.38
C LYS A 37 14.70 14.48 -14.40
N SER A 38 13.62 15.19 -14.68
CA SER A 38 13.11 16.25 -13.79
C SER A 38 12.62 15.71 -12.45
N TYR A 39 11.99 14.53 -12.46
CA TYR A 39 11.59 13.82 -11.25
C TYR A 39 12.79 13.50 -10.36
N VAL A 40 13.82 12.85 -10.92
CA VAL A 40 15.01 12.44 -10.17
C VAL A 40 15.71 13.65 -9.55
N LYS A 41 15.89 14.73 -10.32
CA LYS A 41 16.48 15.99 -9.82
C LYS A 41 15.65 16.61 -8.70
N ALA A 42 14.31 16.55 -8.77
CA ALA A 42 13.43 17.03 -7.72
C ALA A 42 13.53 16.16 -6.46
N ILE A 43 13.63 14.83 -6.60
CA ILE A 43 13.83 13.90 -5.49
C ILE A 43 15.17 14.15 -4.79
N GLU A 44 16.26 14.33 -5.55
CA GLU A 44 17.58 14.69 -5.01
C GLU A 44 17.53 15.93 -4.12
N LYS A 45 16.91 16.99 -4.62
CA LYS A 45 16.74 18.24 -3.88
C LYS A 45 15.81 18.09 -2.69
N HIS A 46 14.82 17.20 -2.76
CA HIS A 46 13.96 16.88 -1.64
C HIS A 46 14.74 16.17 -0.54
N ILE A 47 15.51 15.13 -0.88
CA ILE A 47 16.38 14.42 0.07
C ILE A 47 17.35 15.41 0.74
N ASP A 48 17.99 16.29 -0.03
CA ASP A 48 18.87 17.32 0.51
C ASP A 48 18.16 18.27 1.49
N ARG A 49 16.94 18.71 1.14
CA ARG A 49 16.12 19.58 2.01
C ARG A 49 15.77 18.94 3.35
N VAL A 50 15.60 17.62 3.42
CA VAL A 50 15.25 16.88 4.65
C VAL A 50 16.43 16.10 5.23
N LYS A 51 17.66 16.37 4.75
CA LYS A 51 18.85 15.59 5.11
C LYS A 51 19.09 15.51 6.62
N SER A 52 18.89 16.63 7.34
CA SER A 52 19.05 16.65 8.80
C SER A 52 18.03 15.79 9.55
N ILE A 53 16.85 15.56 8.97
CA ILE A 53 15.87 14.62 9.53
C ILE A 53 16.37 13.19 9.31
N LEU A 54 16.76 12.87 8.07
CA LEU A 54 17.26 11.53 7.71
C LEU A 54 18.47 11.12 8.56
N GLU A 55 19.43 12.02 8.78
CA GLU A 55 20.64 11.76 9.58
C GLU A 55 20.34 11.53 11.08
N LYS A 56 19.21 12.03 11.59
CA LYS A 56 18.79 11.87 12.99
C LYS A 56 17.82 10.71 13.22
N SER A 57 17.27 10.17 12.13
CA SER A 57 16.28 9.09 12.16
C SER A 57 16.92 7.72 11.96
N ASN A 58 16.25 6.70 12.48
CA ASN A 58 16.54 5.31 12.18
C ASN A 58 15.69 4.89 10.97
N ILE A 59 16.27 4.83 9.77
CA ILE A 59 15.52 4.40 8.58
C ILE A 59 15.29 2.89 8.67
N VAL A 60 14.02 2.48 8.75
CA VAL A 60 13.64 1.07 8.98
C VAL A 60 12.90 0.42 7.81
N SER A 61 12.42 1.20 6.83
CA SER A 61 11.87 0.67 5.59
C SER A 61 11.85 1.72 4.47
N ILE A 62 11.94 1.24 3.23
CA ILE A 62 11.80 2.05 2.01
C ILE A 62 10.78 1.39 1.09
N TYR A 63 9.89 2.19 0.51
CA TYR A 63 8.89 1.70 -0.41
C TYR A 63 8.81 2.59 -1.64
N PHE A 64 9.10 2.03 -2.81
CA PHE A 64 8.86 2.65 -4.11
C PHE A 64 7.49 2.21 -4.62
N GLY A 65 6.54 3.14 -4.70
CA GLY A 65 5.15 2.86 -5.11
C GLY A 65 4.54 3.98 -5.97
N GLY A 66 3.24 3.88 -6.23
CA GLY A 66 2.45 4.97 -6.82
C GLY A 66 1.83 4.59 -8.16
N GLY A 67 2.36 5.14 -9.24
CA GLY A 67 2.00 4.74 -10.60
C GLY A 67 2.64 3.39 -10.95
N THR A 68 3.87 3.41 -11.46
CA THR A 68 4.60 2.21 -11.84
C THR A 68 6.10 2.43 -11.64
N PRO A 69 6.61 2.20 -10.42
CA PRO A 69 8.03 2.34 -10.10
C PRO A 69 8.97 1.53 -11.00
N SER A 70 8.53 0.36 -11.47
CA SER A 70 9.32 -0.48 -12.39
C SER A 70 9.62 0.15 -13.75
N LEU A 71 8.96 1.26 -14.10
CA LEU A 71 9.31 2.05 -15.29
C LEU A 71 10.62 2.82 -15.11
N LEU A 72 11.03 3.10 -13.87
CA LEU A 72 12.36 3.65 -13.63
C LEU A 72 13.41 2.62 -14.02
N GLU A 73 14.52 3.11 -14.55
CA GLU A 73 15.71 2.28 -14.76
C GLU A 73 16.43 2.02 -13.43
N ALA A 74 17.13 0.89 -13.35
CA ALA A 74 17.74 0.46 -12.09
C ALA A 74 18.79 1.46 -11.56
N ASN A 75 19.49 2.16 -12.47
CA ASN A 75 20.43 3.22 -12.12
C ASN A 75 19.76 4.44 -11.46
N VAL A 76 18.50 4.72 -11.76
CA VAL A 76 17.73 5.78 -11.10
C VAL A 76 17.45 5.40 -9.65
N VAL A 77 17.01 4.16 -9.42
CA VAL A 77 16.76 3.64 -8.08
C VAL A 77 18.07 3.58 -7.28
N GLU A 78 19.17 3.14 -7.90
CA GLU A 78 20.52 3.14 -7.32
C GLU A 78 20.93 4.54 -6.85
N LYS A 79 20.70 5.56 -7.68
CA LYS A 79 21.03 6.94 -7.34
C LYS A 79 20.28 7.43 -6.09
N ILE A 80 18.97 7.13 -6.01
CA ILE A 80 18.15 7.48 -4.85
C ILE A 80 18.65 6.75 -3.60
N LEU A 81 18.86 5.44 -3.69
CA LEU A 81 19.34 4.64 -2.56
C LEU A 81 20.74 5.05 -2.10
N THR A 82 21.62 5.48 -3.01
CA THR A 82 22.95 6.00 -2.68
C THR A 82 22.87 7.29 -1.88
N LEU A 83 21.93 8.18 -2.19
CA LEU A 83 21.73 9.43 -1.44
C LEU A 83 21.18 9.21 -0.04
N ILE A 84 20.33 8.18 0.11
CA ILE A 84 19.77 7.79 1.41
C ILE A 84 20.78 6.99 2.24
N ASN A 85 21.58 6.15 1.58
CA ASN A 85 22.50 5.19 2.19
C ASN A 85 21.84 4.37 3.33
N PRO A 86 20.77 3.60 3.02
CA PRO A 86 20.02 2.89 4.04
C PRO A 86 20.82 1.75 4.69
N PRO A 87 20.46 1.34 5.93
CA PRO A 87 21.01 0.14 6.54
C PRO A 87 20.73 -1.11 5.68
N SER A 88 21.60 -2.12 5.74
CA SER A 88 21.52 -3.31 4.88
C SER A 88 20.37 -4.27 5.21
N ASP A 89 19.81 -4.20 6.42
CA ASP A 89 18.81 -5.14 6.94
C ASP A 89 17.46 -4.47 7.19
N ILE A 90 16.95 -3.77 6.17
CA ILE A 90 15.62 -3.15 6.19
C ILE A 90 14.76 -3.68 5.04
N GLU A 91 13.44 -3.59 5.17
CA GLU A 91 12.54 -3.87 4.05
C GLU A 91 12.69 -2.77 3.00
N ILE A 92 13.14 -3.13 1.79
CA ILE A 92 13.12 -2.25 0.60
C ILE A 92 12.18 -2.89 -0.42
N THR A 93 11.02 -2.27 -0.58
CA THR A 93 9.96 -2.72 -1.50
C THR A 93 9.96 -1.90 -2.78
N ILE A 94 9.74 -2.57 -3.91
CA ILE A 94 9.37 -1.92 -5.17
C ILE A 94 8.09 -2.52 -5.77
N GLU A 95 7.19 -1.67 -6.23
CA GLU A 95 6.03 -2.09 -7.04
C GLU A 95 6.42 -2.32 -8.50
N ILE A 96 5.91 -3.42 -9.06
CA ILE A 96 6.17 -3.85 -10.43
C ILE A 96 4.84 -4.23 -11.10
N ASN A 97 4.70 -3.85 -12.38
CA ASN A 97 3.68 -4.39 -13.26
C ASN A 97 4.25 -5.58 -14.05
N PRO A 98 3.50 -6.69 -14.25
CA PRO A 98 4.00 -7.86 -14.98
C PRO A 98 4.44 -7.58 -16.41
N GLU A 99 3.93 -6.54 -17.05
CA GLU A 99 4.33 -6.18 -18.41
C GLU A 99 5.64 -5.36 -18.48
N ASP A 100 6.12 -4.82 -17.36
CA ASP A 100 7.25 -3.86 -17.31
C ASP A 100 8.52 -4.47 -16.67
N TYR A 101 8.55 -5.77 -16.36
CA TYR A 101 9.74 -6.44 -15.80
C TYR A 101 10.63 -7.10 -16.87
N SER A 102 11.93 -7.20 -16.55
CA SER A 102 12.90 -8.07 -17.23
C SER A 102 13.79 -8.75 -16.18
N ILE A 103 14.36 -9.91 -16.52
CA ILE A 103 15.25 -10.66 -15.62
C ILE A 103 16.44 -9.78 -15.19
N ASP A 104 17.04 -9.04 -16.12
CA ASP A 104 18.18 -8.17 -15.82
C ASP A 104 17.81 -7.02 -14.89
N LYS A 105 16.64 -6.41 -15.08
CA LYS A 105 16.14 -5.35 -14.19
C LYS A 105 15.88 -5.89 -12.77
N ILE A 106 15.31 -7.09 -12.63
CA ILE A 106 15.12 -7.73 -11.31
C ILE A 106 16.46 -8.07 -10.65
N LYS A 107 17.43 -8.60 -11.39
CA LYS A 107 18.78 -8.86 -10.87
C LYS A 107 19.47 -7.58 -10.42
N ALA A 108 19.32 -6.49 -11.17
CA ALA A 108 19.83 -5.18 -10.80
C ALA A 108 19.18 -4.69 -9.50
N TYR A 109 17.85 -4.72 -9.40
CA TYR A 109 17.15 -4.38 -8.15
C TYR A 109 17.62 -5.20 -6.95
N LYS A 110 17.79 -6.52 -7.11
CA LYS A 110 18.30 -7.37 -6.03
C LYS A 110 19.70 -6.95 -5.56
N LYS A 111 20.59 -6.55 -6.48
CA LYS A 111 21.93 -6.03 -6.14
C LYS A 111 21.88 -4.72 -5.37
N LEU A 112 20.86 -3.90 -5.59
CA LEU A 112 20.63 -2.65 -4.87
C LEU A 112 20.03 -2.83 -3.46
N GLY A 113 19.80 -4.07 -3.03
CA GLY A 113 19.21 -4.36 -1.72
C GLY A 113 17.68 -4.47 -1.71
N ILE A 114 17.01 -4.33 -2.87
CA ILE A 114 15.57 -4.60 -2.96
C ILE A 114 15.33 -6.08 -2.59
N ASN A 115 14.54 -6.28 -1.54
CA ASN A 115 14.30 -7.59 -0.95
C ASN A 115 12.82 -7.96 -0.90
N ARG A 116 11.91 -7.04 -1.28
CA ARG A 116 10.49 -7.27 -1.46
C ARG A 116 9.98 -6.67 -2.77
N VAL A 117 9.09 -7.40 -3.47
CA VAL A 117 8.39 -6.91 -4.66
C VAL A 117 6.89 -7.01 -4.44
N SER A 118 6.14 -5.96 -4.79
CA SER A 118 4.68 -6.05 -4.95
C SER A 118 4.31 -6.03 -6.42
N LEU A 119 3.62 -7.07 -6.88
CA LEU A 119 3.28 -7.26 -8.28
C LEU A 119 1.79 -7.03 -8.52
N GLY A 120 1.46 -6.07 -9.38
CA GLY A 120 0.07 -5.73 -9.73
C GLY A 120 -0.62 -6.75 -10.64
N VAL A 121 -0.92 -7.96 -10.12
CA VAL A 121 -1.51 -9.08 -10.88
C VAL A 121 -2.98 -8.84 -11.21
N GLN A 122 -3.76 -8.40 -10.22
CA GLN A 122 -5.19 -8.15 -10.18
C GLN A 122 -6.07 -9.39 -10.37
N SER A 123 -5.79 -10.23 -11.39
CA SER A 123 -6.48 -11.50 -11.64
C SER A 123 -5.61 -12.43 -12.48
N PHE A 124 -5.87 -13.74 -12.40
CA PHE A 124 -5.32 -14.74 -13.33
C PHE A 124 -6.31 -15.13 -14.44
N ASP A 125 -7.43 -14.42 -14.58
CA ASP A 125 -8.38 -14.56 -15.68
C ASP A 125 -8.16 -13.46 -16.74
N ASP A 126 -7.74 -13.87 -17.95
CA ASP A 126 -7.47 -12.95 -19.06
C ASP A 126 -8.70 -12.14 -19.52
N LYS A 127 -9.92 -12.62 -19.29
CA LYS A 127 -11.15 -11.85 -19.60
C LYS A 127 -11.32 -10.71 -18.61
N LEU A 128 -11.11 -10.95 -17.32
CA LEU A 128 -11.16 -9.94 -16.27
C LEU A 128 -10.01 -8.92 -16.42
N LEU A 129 -8.81 -9.37 -16.78
CA LEU A 129 -7.69 -8.48 -17.07
C LEU A 129 -7.99 -7.50 -18.22
N LYS A 130 -8.67 -7.96 -19.28
CA LYS A 130 -9.10 -7.09 -20.40
C LYS A 130 -10.10 -6.02 -19.95
N ILE A 131 -11.06 -6.37 -19.09
CA ILE A 131 -12.02 -5.43 -18.49
C ILE A 131 -11.29 -4.36 -17.68
N LEU A 132 -10.31 -4.77 -16.89
CA LEU A 132 -9.43 -3.90 -16.11
C LEU A 132 -8.41 -3.13 -16.97
N LYS A 133 -8.42 -3.33 -18.30
CA LYS A 133 -7.46 -2.79 -19.28
C LYS A 133 -6.00 -3.04 -18.87
N ARG A 134 -5.72 -4.18 -18.26
CA ARG A 134 -4.36 -4.65 -17.97
C ARG A 134 -3.70 -5.09 -19.29
N ARG A 135 -2.41 -4.77 -19.45
CA ARG A 135 -1.65 -5.11 -20.66
C ARG A 135 -1.00 -6.50 -20.57
N HIS A 136 -0.86 -7.03 -19.37
CA HIS A 136 -0.33 -8.36 -19.14
C HIS A 136 -1.42 -9.43 -19.26
N SER A 137 -1.01 -10.66 -19.55
CA SER A 137 -1.83 -11.87 -19.43
C SER A 137 -1.54 -12.59 -18.12
N SER A 138 -2.43 -13.50 -17.74
CA SER A 138 -2.25 -14.45 -16.65
C SER A 138 -0.91 -15.18 -16.73
N LYS A 139 -0.55 -15.69 -17.93
CA LYS A 139 0.75 -16.32 -18.17
C LYS A 139 1.91 -15.38 -17.83
N LYS A 140 1.87 -14.13 -18.32
CA LYS A 140 2.95 -13.16 -18.07
C LYS A 140 3.10 -12.83 -16.59
N ALA A 141 1.99 -12.74 -15.85
CA ALA A 141 2.00 -12.56 -14.40
C ALA A 141 2.65 -13.74 -13.66
N LYS A 142 2.27 -14.97 -14.01
CA LYS A 142 2.88 -16.19 -13.43
C LYS A 142 4.38 -16.28 -13.73
N ASP A 143 4.77 -16.03 -14.97
CA ASP A 143 6.17 -15.99 -15.39
C ASP A 143 6.96 -14.96 -14.56
N ALA A 144 6.40 -13.75 -14.37
CA ALA A 144 7.01 -12.68 -13.56
C ALA A 144 7.29 -13.15 -12.13
N ILE A 145 6.31 -13.74 -11.47
CA ILE A 145 6.43 -14.22 -10.09
C ILE A 145 7.55 -15.26 -9.97
N LEU A 146 7.57 -16.24 -10.88
CA LEU A 146 8.58 -17.30 -10.87
C LEU A 146 9.97 -16.77 -11.19
N ASP A 147 10.10 -15.83 -12.12
CA ASP A 147 11.39 -15.24 -12.50
C ASP A 147 11.93 -14.33 -11.39
N ILE A 148 11.08 -13.56 -10.71
CA ILE A 148 11.46 -12.79 -9.51
C ILE A 148 12.00 -13.72 -8.44
N TYR A 149 11.30 -14.83 -8.18
CA TYR A 149 11.73 -15.84 -7.22
C TYR A 149 13.09 -16.46 -7.61
N ARG A 150 13.28 -16.81 -8.89
CA ARG A 150 14.54 -17.37 -9.43
C ARG A 150 15.70 -16.38 -9.35
N CYS A 151 15.43 -15.07 -9.46
CA CYS A 151 16.43 -14.02 -9.27
C CYS A 151 16.82 -13.79 -7.79
N GLY A 152 16.18 -14.49 -6.85
CA GLY A 152 16.56 -14.47 -5.43
C GLY A 152 15.80 -13.49 -4.55
N ILE A 153 14.75 -12.84 -5.08
CA ILE A 153 13.79 -12.09 -4.25
C ILE A 153 12.69 -13.06 -3.80
N LYS A 154 12.65 -13.37 -2.50
CA LYS A 154 11.73 -14.37 -1.94
C LYS A 154 10.48 -13.78 -1.31
N ASN A 155 10.54 -12.51 -0.88
CA ASN A 155 9.38 -11.80 -0.38
C ASN A 155 8.60 -11.21 -1.57
N ILE A 156 7.62 -11.98 -2.06
CA ILE A 156 6.82 -11.63 -3.24
C ILE A 156 5.38 -11.41 -2.78
N SER A 157 4.93 -10.18 -2.95
CA SER A 157 3.54 -9.77 -2.83
C SER A 157 2.88 -9.75 -4.18
N ILE A 158 1.63 -10.19 -4.25
CA ILE A 158 0.76 -9.92 -5.39
C ILE A 158 -0.44 -9.11 -4.94
N ASP A 159 -0.87 -8.16 -5.77
CA ASP A 159 -2.12 -7.45 -5.58
C ASP A 159 -3.20 -8.16 -6.40
N LEU A 160 -4.28 -8.58 -5.75
CA LEU A 160 -5.44 -9.23 -6.34
C LEU A 160 -6.68 -8.35 -6.14
N MET A 161 -7.62 -8.46 -7.06
CA MET A 161 -8.89 -7.75 -6.99
C MET A 161 -10.07 -8.72 -6.99
N TYR A 162 -11.06 -8.43 -6.16
CA TYR A 162 -12.40 -9.00 -6.24
C TYR A 162 -13.42 -7.90 -6.54
N ASP A 163 -14.67 -8.29 -6.83
CA ASP A 163 -15.73 -7.42 -7.35
C ASP A 163 -15.42 -6.82 -8.73
N ILE A 164 -14.64 -7.52 -9.55
CA ILE A 164 -14.41 -7.12 -10.94
C ILE A 164 -15.71 -7.29 -11.74
N LEU A 165 -15.97 -6.41 -12.72
CA LEU A 165 -17.15 -6.54 -13.58
C LEU A 165 -17.20 -7.92 -14.23
N HIS A 166 -18.38 -8.56 -14.16
CA HIS A 166 -18.63 -9.93 -14.62
C HIS A 166 -17.85 -11.03 -13.89
N GLN A 167 -17.19 -10.73 -12.77
CA GLN A 167 -16.56 -11.74 -11.93
C GLN A 167 -17.62 -12.54 -11.19
N ASP A 168 -17.41 -13.84 -11.12
CA ASP A 168 -18.22 -14.78 -10.36
C ASP A 168 -17.33 -15.61 -9.44
N LEU A 169 -17.95 -16.44 -8.59
CA LEU A 169 -17.23 -17.28 -7.65
C LEU A 169 -16.29 -18.29 -8.34
N GLU A 170 -16.69 -18.82 -9.50
CA GLU A 170 -15.92 -19.83 -10.22
C GLU A 170 -14.65 -19.25 -10.87
N SER A 171 -14.74 -18.09 -11.50
CA SER A 171 -13.58 -17.36 -12.03
C SER A 171 -12.64 -16.90 -10.91
N PHE A 172 -13.18 -16.54 -9.75
CA PHE A 172 -12.35 -16.16 -8.60
C PHE A 172 -11.64 -17.36 -7.96
N LYS A 173 -12.32 -18.50 -7.78
CA LYS A 173 -11.70 -19.75 -7.33
C LYS A 173 -10.53 -20.16 -8.22
N LYS A 174 -10.71 -20.11 -9.55
CA LYS A 174 -9.62 -20.35 -10.50
C LYS A 174 -8.45 -19.39 -10.29
N THR A 175 -8.69 -18.13 -9.93
CA THR A 175 -7.61 -17.19 -9.59
C THR A 175 -6.88 -17.62 -8.32
N ILE A 176 -7.60 -18.12 -7.31
CA ILE A 176 -7.00 -18.58 -6.06
C ILE A 176 -6.19 -19.88 -6.26
N ASP A 177 -6.71 -20.84 -7.03
CA ASP A 177 -6.04 -22.13 -7.29
C ASP A 177 -4.65 -21.96 -7.90
N GLU A 178 -4.45 -20.90 -8.70
CA GLU A 178 -3.15 -20.59 -9.31
C GLU A 178 -2.09 -20.20 -8.28
N ILE A 179 -2.49 -19.69 -7.11
CA ILE A 179 -1.57 -19.19 -6.07
C ILE A 179 -0.73 -20.32 -5.49
N GLU A 180 -1.30 -21.52 -5.31
CA GLU A 180 -0.64 -22.64 -4.65
C GLU A 180 0.71 -22.99 -5.29
N ASN A 181 0.76 -22.92 -6.62
CA ASN A 181 1.94 -23.27 -7.41
C ASN A 181 2.91 -22.11 -7.61
N LEU A 182 2.54 -20.91 -7.16
CA LEU A 182 3.33 -19.71 -7.29
C LEU A 182 4.07 -19.44 -5.99
N LYS A 183 5.33 -19.03 -6.07
CA LYS A 183 6.20 -18.81 -4.90
C LYS A 183 5.89 -17.48 -4.20
N ILE A 184 4.60 -17.24 -3.94
CA ILE A 184 4.05 -16.05 -3.30
C ILE A 184 4.16 -16.20 -1.78
N THR A 185 4.44 -15.08 -1.12
CA THR A 185 4.54 -14.99 0.35
C THR A 185 3.59 -13.97 0.96
N HIS A 186 3.05 -13.05 0.15
CA HIS A 186 2.12 -12.02 0.57
C HIS A 186 1.04 -11.78 -0.50
N ILE A 187 -0.19 -11.48 -0.08
CA ILE A 187 -1.32 -11.14 -0.95
C ILE A 187 -1.98 -9.88 -0.40
N SER A 188 -2.10 -8.86 -1.23
CA SER A 188 -3.02 -7.75 -1.01
C SER A 188 -4.30 -8.04 -1.78
N LEU A 189 -5.45 -8.08 -1.11
CA LEU A 189 -6.76 -8.32 -1.71
C LEU A 189 -7.61 -7.06 -1.62
N TYR A 190 -7.86 -6.44 -2.77
CA TYR A 190 -8.63 -5.20 -2.88
C TYR A 190 -10.00 -5.46 -3.47
N ASN A 191 -11.02 -4.78 -2.95
CA ASN A 191 -12.31 -4.71 -3.62
C ASN A 191 -12.23 -3.66 -4.74
N LEU A 192 -12.83 -3.93 -5.89
CA LEU A 192 -12.98 -2.93 -6.94
C LEU A 192 -14.02 -1.88 -6.50
N THR A 193 -13.56 -0.68 -6.16
CA THR A 193 -14.42 0.50 -5.93
C THR A 193 -14.43 1.41 -7.15
N PHE A 194 -15.57 2.07 -7.36
CA PHE A 194 -15.70 3.12 -8.37
C PHE A 194 -15.38 4.47 -7.72
N GLU A 195 -14.16 4.95 -7.92
CA GLU A 195 -13.68 6.20 -7.33
C GLU A 195 -14.01 7.43 -8.21
N LYS A 196 -14.41 8.56 -7.60
CA LYS A 196 -15.04 9.72 -8.28
C LYS A 196 -14.33 10.20 -9.56
N GLU A 197 -13.00 10.19 -9.57
CA GLU A 197 -12.19 10.70 -10.68
C GLU A 197 -11.91 9.67 -11.79
N THR A 198 -12.39 8.44 -11.64
CA THR A 198 -12.04 7.31 -12.51
C THR A 198 -12.99 7.16 -13.69
N PHE A 199 -12.54 6.43 -14.72
CA PHE A 199 -13.37 6.13 -15.88
C PHE A 199 -14.57 5.26 -15.48
N PHE A 200 -14.37 4.27 -14.61
CA PHE A 200 -15.46 3.43 -14.13
C PHE A 200 -16.53 4.24 -13.40
N TYR A 201 -16.15 5.16 -12.49
CA TYR A 201 -17.13 6.01 -11.82
C TYR A 201 -17.93 6.92 -12.76
N LYS A 202 -17.25 7.51 -13.76
CA LYS A 202 -17.90 8.34 -14.79
C LYS A 202 -18.92 7.56 -15.62
N ASN A 203 -18.77 6.25 -15.72
CA ASN A 203 -19.66 5.34 -16.46
C ASN A 203 -20.48 4.42 -15.54
N ARG A 204 -20.55 4.72 -14.24
CA ARG A 204 -21.10 3.79 -13.25
C ARG A 204 -22.55 3.36 -13.52
N ALA A 205 -23.37 4.29 -14.02
CA ALA A 205 -24.77 4.03 -14.35
C ALA A 205 -24.98 2.87 -15.35
N THR A 206 -23.99 2.60 -16.21
CA THR A 206 -24.05 1.48 -17.16
C THR A 206 -23.27 0.26 -16.70
N LEU A 207 -22.26 0.44 -15.84
CA LEU A 207 -21.34 -0.61 -15.40
C LEU A 207 -21.74 -1.32 -14.11
N GLU A 208 -22.37 -0.63 -13.15
CA GLU A 208 -22.66 -1.17 -11.81
C GLU A 208 -23.50 -2.45 -11.84
N LYS A 209 -24.41 -2.59 -12.82
CA LYS A 209 -25.22 -3.80 -13.02
C LYS A 209 -24.41 -5.07 -13.32
N TYR A 210 -23.12 -4.93 -13.63
CA TYR A 210 -22.21 -6.05 -13.87
C TYR A 210 -21.27 -6.33 -12.70
N LEU A 211 -21.33 -5.54 -11.62
CA LEU A 211 -20.63 -5.84 -10.38
C LEU A 211 -21.33 -6.99 -9.65
N PRO A 212 -20.59 -7.83 -8.92
CA PRO A 212 -21.21 -8.71 -7.93
C PRO A 212 -22.06 -7.92 -6.95
N ASN A 213 -23.26 -8.41 -6.64
CA ASN A 213 -24.07 -7.82 -5.58
C ASN A 213 -23.46 -8.11 -4.19
N GLU A 214 -23.96 -7.45 -3.13
CA GLU A 214 -23.42 -7.59 -1.76
C GLU A 214 -23.29 -9.04 -1.28
N LYS A 215 -24.27 -9.89 -1.63
CA LYS A 215 -24.26 -11.31 -1.25
C LYS A 215 -23.19 -12.10 -2.01
N GLU A 216 -22.95 -11.76 -3.27
CA GLU A 216 -21.90 -12.35 -4.09
C GLU A 216 -20.53 -11.87 -3.65
N SER A 217 -20.34 -10.56 -3.45
CA SER A 217 -19.11 -9.95 -2.93
C SER A 217 -18.69 -10.58 -1.59
N LEU A 218 -19.64 -10.76 -0.66
CA LEU A 218 -19.37 -11.44 0.61
C LEU A 218 -18.94 -12.90 0.42
N LYS A 219 -19.52 -13.62 -0.56
CA LYS A 219 -19.08 -14.99 -0.88
C LYS A 219 -17.65 -14.99 -1.44
N LEU A 220 -17.32 -14.07 -2.35
CA LEU A 220 -15.97 -13.93 -2.90
C LEU A 220 -14.95 -13.70 -1.78
N LEU A 221 -15.19 -12.72 -0.91
CA LEU A 221 -14.28 -12.40 0.19
C LEU A 221 -14.13 -13.58 1.17
N ASN A 222 -15.24 -14.24 1.56
CA ASN A 222 -15.18 -15.38 2.46
C ASN A 222 -14.42 -16.57 1.86
N GLU A 223 -14.63 -16.84 0.56
CA GLU A 223 -13.89 -17.88 -0.17
C GLU A 223 -12.38 -17.56 -0.14
N ALA A 224 -11.98 -16.33 -0.48
CA ALA A 224 -10.58 -15.93 -0.42
C ALA A 224 -9.97 -16.11 0.97
N VAL A 225 -10.66 -15.67 2.03
CA VAL A 225 -10.16 -15.82 3.41
C VAL A 225 -9.91 -17.29 3.74
N ILE A 226 -10.89 -18.16 3.46
CA ILE A 226 -10.79 -19.60 3.76
C ILE A 226 -9.64 -20.25 3.00
N GLU A 227 -9.55 -20.01 1.69
CA GLU A 227 -8.54 -20.66 0.85
C GLU A 227 -7.13 -20.09 1.10
N PHE A 228 -7.00 -18.79 1.35
CA PHE A 228 -5.71 -18.20 1.74
C PHE A 228 -5.20 -18.75 3.06
N GLU A 229 -6.07 -18.93 4.07
CA GLU A 229 -5.70 -19.55 5.34
C GLU A 229 -5.24 -21.00 5.16
N LYS A 230 -5.94 -21.79 4.32
CA LYS A 230 -5.51 -23.17 3.97
C LYS A 230 -4.14 -23.20 3.30
N LEU A 231 -3.82 -22.21 2.47
CA LEU A 231 -2.52 -22.03 1.82
C LEU A 231 -1.45 -21.43 2.76
N GLY A 232 -1.80 -21.18 4.02
CA GLY A 232 -0.89 -20.67 5.07
C GLY A 232 -0.71 -19.15 5.07
N PHE A 233 -1.54 -18.40 4.35
CA PHE A 233 -1.57 -16.94 4.40
C PHE A 233 -2.57 -16.49 5.46
N ASN A 234 -2.06 -15.85 6.51
CA ASN A 234 -2.88 -15.32 7.59
C ASN A 234 -3.23 -13.86 7.31
N ARG A 235 -4.50 -13.50 7.49
CA ARG A 235 -4.92 -12.08 7.47
C ARG A 235 -4.28 -11.36 8.65
N TYR A 236 -3.47 -10.34 8.39
CA TYR A 236 -2.82 -9.54 9.44
C TYR A 236 -3.35 -8.09 9.50
N GLU A 237 -3.95 -7.62 8.40
CA GLU A 237 -4.73 -6.38 8.33
C GLU A 237 -5.94 -6.54 7.41
N ILE A 238 -6.79 -5.52 7.29
CA ILE A 238 -8.05 -5.56 6.53
C ILE A 238 -7.87 -6.12 5.12
N SER A 239 -6.91 -5.63 4.35
CA SER A 239 -6.75 -5.99 2.94
C SER A 239 -5.59 -6.93 2.64
N ALA A 240 -4.86 -7.45 3.64
CA ALA A 240 -3.63 -8.19 3.37
C ALA A 240 -3.44 -9.45 4.21
N PHE A 241 -2.85 -10.42 3.53
CA PHE A 241 -2.59 -11.76 4.00
C PHE A 241 -1.12 -12.09 3.76
N ALA A 242 -0.49 -12.78 4.69
CA ALA A 242 0.92 -13.13 4.57
C ALA A 242 1.20 -14.50 5.17
N LYS A 243 2.18 -15.19 4.59
CA LYS A 243 2.87 -16.26 5.31
C LYS A 243 3.61 -15.64 6.50
N LYS A 244 3.70 -16.38 7.61
CA LYS A 244 4.33 -15.89 8.84
C LYS A 244 5.74 -15.32 8.56
N GLY A 245 5.98 -14.08 8.97
CA GLY A 245 7.26 -13.38 8.77
C GLY A 245 7.40 -12.67 7.43
N PHE A 246 6.36 -12.66 6.59
CA PHE A 246 6.31 -11.94 5.31
C PHE A 246 5.25 -10.84 5.28
N GLU A 247 4.70 -10.47 6.44
CA GLU A 247 3.89 -9.26 6.59
C GLU A 247 4.68 -8.05 6.08
N SER A 248 4.04 -7.09 5.39
CA SER A 248 4.77 -5.90 4.94
C SER A 248 5.15 -5.04 6.13
N PHE A 249 6.44 -5.01 6.44
CA PHE A 249 6.95 -4.23 7.55
C PHE A 249 6.74 -2.73 7.33
N HIS A 250 6.82 -2.27 6.08
CA HIS A 250 6.51 -0.89 5.70
C HIS A 250 5.05 -0.54 5.99
N ASN A 251 4.09 -1.33 5.50
CA ASN A 251 2.67 -1.03 5.63
C ASN A 251 2.16 -1.16 7.08
N VAL A 252 2.65 -2.16 7.83
CA VAL A 252 2.36 -2.27 9.27
C VAL A 252 2.81 -1.00 10.02
N GLY A 253 3.88 -0.35 9.56
CA GLY A 253 4.33 0.93 10.08
C GLY A 253 3.25 2.01 10.03
N TYR A 254 2.53 2.13 8.92
CA TYR A 254 1.43 3.09 8.78
C TYR A 254 0.34 2.84 9.83
N TRP A 255 -0.08 1.58 9.99
CA TRP A 255 -1.15 1.20 10.92
C TRP A 255 -0.78 1.39 12.38
N LYS A 256 0.53 1.32 12.68
CA LYS A 256 1.06 1.58 14.01
C LYS A 256 1.55 3.02 14.20
N ALA A 257 1.21 3.93 13.28
CA ALA A 257 1.55 5.35 13.35
C ALA A 257 3.06 5.65 13.36
N ARG A 258 3.88 4.76 12.77
CA ARG A 258 5.30 5.03 12.59
C ARG A 258 5.48 6.27 11.72
N SER A 259 6.42 7.14 12.08
CA SER A 259 6.74 8.28 11.25
C SER A 259 7.21 7.85 9.87
N PHE A 260 6.82 8.61 8.85
CA PHE A 260 7.27 8.40 7.48
C PHE A 260 7.35 9.71 6.69
N LEU A 261 8.32 9.76 5.77
CA LEU A 261 8.45 10.84 4.80
C LEU A 261 8.11 10.35 3.39
N GLY A 262 7.20 11.07 2.74
CA GLY A 262 6.83 10.88 1.34
C GLY A 262 7.60 11.79 0.40
N PHE A 263 8.20 11.20 -0.63
CA PHE A 263 8.90 11.87 -1.71
C PHE A 263 8.13 11.73 -3.03
N GLY A 264 8.16 12.76 -3.86
CA GLY A 264 7.43 12.80 -5.12
C GLY A 264 6.06 13.49 -5.02
N PRO A 265 5.44 13.81 -6.16
CA PRO A 265 4.17 14.54 -6.19
C PRO A 265 3.06 13.72 -5.53
N SER A 266 2.14 14.40 -4.82
CA SER A 266 1.03 13.78 -4.08
C SER A 266 1.41 12.87 -2.91
N ALA A 267 2.70 12.63 -2.64
CA ALA A 267 3.12 11.78 -1.54
C ALA A 267 2.74 12.44 -0.19
N PHE A 268 2.13 11.66 0.68
CA PHE A 268 1.88 12.06 2.06
C PHE A 268 3.09 11.72 2.94
N SER A 269 3.19 12.44 4.05
CA SER A 269 4.10 12.18 5.16
C SER A 269 3.32 12.24 6.46
N TYR A 270 3.77 11.51 7.46
CA TYR A 270 3.36 11.66 8.85
C TYR A 270 4.62 11.73 9.70
N PHE A 271 4.94 12.90 10.24
CA PHE A 271 6.18 13.13 10.98
C PHE A 271 5.89 14.10 12.13
N GLU A 272 6.40 13.81 13.33
CA GLU A 272 6.19 14.65 14.53
C GLU A 272 4.71 15.04 14.78
N ASN A 273 3.80 14.05 14.67
CA ASN A 273 2.34 14.23 14.81
C ASN A 273 1.69 15.16 13.78
N GLN A 274 2.36 15.39 12.66
CA GLN A 274 1.85 16.22 11.58
C GLN A 274 1.71 15.41 10.30
N ARG A 275 0.54 15.51 9.67
CA ARG A 275 0.28 14.95 8.35
C ARG A 275 0.42 16.04 7.31
N PHE A 276 1.22 15.81 6.27
CA PHE A 276 1.35 16.76 5.17
C PHE A 276 1.49 16.04 3.83
N ARG A 277 1.19 16.75 2.75
CA ARG A 277 1.24 16.21 1.39
C ARG A 277 2.05 17.10 0.48
N ASN A 278 2.91 16.49 -0.32
CA ASN A 278 3.57 17.14 -1.43
C ASN A 278 2.56 17.57 -2.50
N ILE A 279 2.85 18.66 -3.21
CA ILE A 279 2.01 19.20 -4.28
C ILE A 279 1.49 18.09 -5.21
N LYS A 280 0.16 17.96 -5.33
CA LYS A 280 -0.51 16.98 -6.21
C LYS A 280 -0.51 17.43 -7.67
N ASN A 281 0.66 17.82 -8.16
CA ASN A 281 0.91 18.18 -9.55
C ASN A 281 2.41 18.07 -9.86
N PHE A 282 2.74 17.27 -10.89
CA PHE A 282 4.11 16.95 -11.26
C PHE A 282 4.96 18.20 -11.53
N GLN A 283 4.50 19.08 -12.41
CA GLN A 283 5.29 20.25 -12.81
C GLN A 283 5.48 21.21 -11.63
N LYS A 284 4.39 21.51 -10.90
CA LYS A 284 4.47 22.38 -9.71
C LYS A 284 5.38 21.80 -8.63
N TYR A 285 5.39 20.47 -8.44
CA TYR A 285 6.30 19.79 -7.52
C TYR A 285 7.76 19.95 -7.96
N VAL A 286 8.07 19.71 -9.23
CA VAL A 286 9.42 19.92 -9.78
C VAL A 286 9.85 21.37 -9.61
N ASP A 287 9.01 22.32 -10.03
CA ASP A 287 9.28 23.76 -9.95
C ASP A 287 9.52 24.21 -8.50
N ALA A 288 8.83 23.61 -7.52
CA ALA A 288 9.04 23.94 -6.11
C ALA A 288 10.48 23.67 -5.65
N PHE A 289 11.13 22.62 -6.16
CA PHE A 289 12.53 22.34 -5.86
C PHE A 289 13.49 23.10 -6.78
N GLU A 290 13.12 23.39 -8.02
CA GLU A 290 13.94 24.22 -8.90
C GLU A 290 14.03 25.68 -8.43
N LEU A 291 12.90 26.24 -8.01
CA LEU A 291 12.75 27.64 -7.62
C LEU A 291 12.85 27.84 -6.09
N LYS A 292 13.20 26.80 -5.32
CA LYS A 292 13.25 26.82 -3.84
C LYS A 292 11.96 27.33 -3.18
N LYS A 293 10.80 26.98 -3.73
CA LYS A 293 9.48 27.30 -3.17
C LYS A 293 8.99 26.18 -2.24
N PRO A 294 7.94 26.44 -1.41
CA PRO A 294 7.25 25.40 -0.67
C PRO A 294 6.74 24.30 -1.61
N HIS A 295 6.90 23.06 -1.17
CA HIS A 295 6.53 21.86 -1.93
C HIS A 295 5.31 21.14 -1.34
N ILE A 296 4.76 21.65 -0.25
CA ILE A 296 3.61 21.12 0.50
C ILE A 296 2.36 21.90 0.08
N ASP A 297 1.28 21.20 -0.26
CA ASP A 297 -0.02 21.80 -0.62
C ASP A 297 -1.17 21.42 0.32
N PHE A 298 -0.88 20.61 1.34
CA PHE A 298 -1.79 20.22 2.40
C PHE A 298 -0.97 19.90 3.65
N GLU A 299 -1.42 20.38 4.80
CA GLU A 299 -0.79 20.17 6.09
C GLU A 299 -1.88 20.20 7.17
N GLU A 300 -1.78 19.28 8.12
CA GLU A 300 -2.77 19.11 9.17
C GLU A 300 -2.08 18.65 10.47
N PHE A 301 -2.50 19.26 11.56
CA PHE A 301 -2.12 18.91 12.91
C PHE A 301 -3.40 18.72 13.73
N LEU A 302 -3.66 17.48 14.16
CA LEU A 302 -4.81 17.16 14.98
C LEU A 302 -4.45 17.35 16.46
N LYS A 303 -5.36 17.97 17.22
CA LYS A 303 -5.23 18.10 18.67
C LYS A 303 -5.92 16.92 19.35
N TYR A 304 -5.61 16.70 20.62
CA TYR A 304 -6.41 15.80 21.45
C TYR A 304 -7.86 16.33 21.54
N PRO A 305 -8.90 15.47 21.41
CA PRO A 305 -8.84 14.01 21.31
C PRO A 305 -8.69 13.43 19.88
N ASP A 306 -8.84 14.26 18.85
CA ASP A 306 -8.97 13.84 17.44
C ASP A 306 -7.72 13.09 16.94
N ASN A 307 -6.52 13.50 17.35
CA ASN A 307 -5.30 12.78 17.00
C ASN A 307 -5.31 11.35 17.55
N ILE A 308 -5.73 11.15 18.81
CA ILE A 308 -5.80 9.82 19.40
C ILE A 308 -6.89 8.97 18.72
N ASN A 309 -8.02 9.57 18.39
CA ASN A 309 -9.10 8.89 17.66
C ASN A 309 -8.64 8.41 16.28
N GLU A 310 -7.95 9.26 15.51
CA GLU A 310 -7.38 8.86 14.22
C GLU A 310 -6.38 7.71 14.38
N LEU A 311 -5.49 7.79 15.38
CA LEU A 311 -4.51 6.75 15.66
C LEU A 311 -5.15 5.41 16.09
N ILE A 312 -6.29 5.44 16.78
CA ILE A 312 -7.08 4.25 17.10
C ILE A 312 -7.70 3.66 15.83
N ALA A 313 -8.32 4.49 15.00
CA ALA A 313 -8.94 4.04 13.75
C ALA A 313 -7.90 3.31 12.88
N ILE A 314 -6.74 3.93 12.60
CA ILE A 314 -5.71 3.31 11.76
C ILE A 314 -5.12 2.03 12.38
N ASN A 315 -4.99 1.94 13.71
CA ASN A 315 -4.40 0.77 14.37
C ASN A 315 -5.37 -0.41 14.40
N LEU A 316 -6.68 -0.16 14.53
CA LEU A 316 -7.72 -1.19 14.44
C LEU A 316 -7.76 -1.89 13.07
N ARG A 317 -7.10 -1.36 12.03
CA ARG A 317 -6.90 -2.10 10.78
C ARG A 317 -6.12 -3.41 10.97
N LEU A 318 -5.26 -3.48 11.99
CA LEU A 318 -4.50 -4.68 12.31
C LEU A 318 -5.41 -5.71 13.01
N VAL A 319 -5.32 -6.97 12.57
CA VAL A 319 -6.10 -8.08 13.17
C VAL A 319 -5.70 -8.31 14.65
N GLU A 320 -4.45 -8.02 15.01
CA GLU A 320 -4.01 -8.07 16.41
C GLU A 320 -4.70 -7.02 17.30
N GLY A 321 -5.22 -5.94 16.71
CA GLY A 321 -5.84 -4.82 17.42
C GLY A 321 -4.90 -4.10 18.38
N ILE A 322 -5.51 -3.37 19.31
CA ILE A 322 -4.84 -2.44 20.23
C ILE A 322 -4.78 -3.06 21.62
N ASP A 323 -3.58 -3.16 22.19
CA ASP A 323 -3.43 -3.30 23.64
C ASP A 323 -3.55 -1.92 24.29
N ILE A 324 -4.56 -1.72 25.13
CA ILE A 324 -4.90 -0.39 25.68
C ILE A 324 -3.73 0.17 26.50
N ALA A 325 -3.08 -0.65 27.33
CA ALA A 325 -2.02 -0.16 28.22
C ALA A 325 -0.76 0.18 27.44
N GLU A 326 -0.42 -0.64 26.43
CA GLU A 326 0.72 -0.35 25.55
C GLU A 326 0.47 0.91 24.71
N PHE A 327 -0.74 1.05 24.16
CA PHE A 327 -1.14 2.22 23.38
C PHE A 327 -1.09 3.50 24.23
N GLU A 328 -1.69 3.49 25.42
CA GLU A 328 -1.71 4.67 26.29
C GLU A 328 -0.31 5.05 26.79
N LYS A 329 0.57 4.07 26.99
CA LYS A 329 1.97 4.29 27.36
C LYS A 329 2.79 4.92 26.23
N ASN A 330 2.62 4.45 24.99
CA ASN A 330 3.50 4.81 23.88
C ASN A 330 2.98 5.96 23.03
N ILE A 331 1.65 6.12 22.93
CA ILE A 331 1.00 7.06 22.02
C ILE A 331 0.26 8.13 22.83
N GLY A 332 -0.68 7.72 23.69
CA GLY A 332 -1.43 8.65 24.52
C GLY A 332 -2.76 8.08 25.00
N LYS A 333 -3.30 8.74 26.03
CA LYS A 333 -4.52 8.31 26.72
C LYS A 333 -5.71 8.25 25.76
N ILE A 334 -6.46 7.14 25.79
CA ILE A 334 -7.66 6.99 24.97
C ILE A 334 -8.80 7.83 25.59
N PRO A 335 -9.51 8.66 24.81
CA PRO A 335 -10.65 9.41 25.31
C PRO A 335 -11.74 8.47 25.87
N LYS A 336 -12.32 8.82 27.01
CA LYS A 336 -13.38 8.02 27.65
C LYS A 336 -14.54 7.72 26.70
N LYS A 337 -14.98 8.74 25.96
CA LYS A 337 -16.06 8.63 24.96
C LYS A 337 -15.73 7.58 23.88
N THR A 338 -14.47 7.51 23.45
CA THR A 338 -14.01 6.53 22.45
C THR A 338 -14.03 5.11 23.02
N ILE A 339 -13.59 4.92 24.27
CA ILE A 339 -13.72 3.62 24.94
C ILE A 339 -15.18 3.18 25.07
N GLU A 340 -16.07 4.10 25.44
CA GLU A 340 -17.51 3.83 25.57
C GLU A 340 -18.12 3.43 24.22
N LEU A 341 -17.84 4.20 23.16
CA LEU A 341 -18.23 3.89 21.78
C LEU A 341 -17.79 2.48 21.39
N LEU A 342 -16.50 2.16 21.57
CA LEU A 342 -15.93 0.87 21.21
C LEU A 342 -16.59 -0.27 22.01
N LYS A 343 -16.84 -0.09 23.31
CA LYS A 343 -17.49 -1.10 24.17
C LYS A 343 -18.90 -1.43 23.74
N THR A 344 -19.64 -0.46 23.22
CA THR A 344 -21.02 -0.66 22.71
C THR A 344 -21.07 -1.08 21.25
N SER A 345 -19.94 -1.03 20.54
CA SER A 345 -19.88 -1.34 19.11
C SER A 345 -20.01 -2.83 18.84
N GLU A 346 -20.91 -3.20 17.93
CA GLU A 346 -21.03 -4.57 17.44
C GLU A 346 -19.90 -5.01 16.50
N PHE A 347 -18.98 -4.11 16.14
CA PHE A 347 -17.83 -4.36 15.27
C PHE A 347 -16.58 -4.78 16.05
N ILE A 348 -16.60 -4.64 17.37
CA ILE A 348 -15.43 -4.82 18.23
C ILE A 348 -15.59 -6.06 19.11
N SER A 349 -14.45 -6.65 19.46
CA SER A 349 -14.34 -7.63 20.54
C SER A 349 -13.33 -7.13 21.58
N PHE A 350 -13.72 -7.21 22.85
CA PHE A 350 -12.86 -6.94 23.99
C PHE A 350 -12.40 -8.25 24.60
N HIS A 351 -11.09 -8.40 24.76
CA HIS A 351 -10.54 -9.52 25.51
C HIS A 351 -9.41 -9.03 26.42
N LYS A 352 -9.64 -9.10 27.74
CA LYS A 352 -8.76 -8.53 28.76
C LYS A 352 -8.50 -7.04 28.48
N ASN A 353 -7.26 -6.69 28.15
CA ASN A 353 -6.80 -5.33 27.89
C ASN A 353 -6.72 -4.98 26.38
N ARG A 354 -7.29 -5.81 25.51
CA ARG A 354 -7.14 -5.69 24.06
C ARG A 354 -8.47 -5.44 23.36
N ILE A 355 -8.45 -4.50 22.44
CA ILE A 355 -9.56 -4.10 21.56
C ILE A 355 -9.20 -4.54 20.14
N LYS A 356 -10.05 -5.32 19.48
CA LYS A 356 -9.83 -5.71 18.08
C LYS A 356 -11.14 -5.80 17.32
N LEU A 357 -11.08 -5.64 16.00
CA LEU A 357 -12.20 -5.92 15.12
C LEU A 357 -12.63 -7.39 15.28
N ASN A 358 -13.93 -7.63 15.38
CA ASN A 358 -14.49 -8.96 15.23
C ASN A 358 -14.73 -9.27 13.73
N LYS A 359 -15.32 -10.43 13.41
CA LYS A 359 -15.58 -10.80 12.01
C LYS A 359 -16.45 -9.78 11.26
N LYS A 360 -17.45 -9.19 11.92
CA LYS A 360 -18.29 -8.13 11.35
C LYS A 360 -17.50 -6.83 11.20
N GLY A 361 -16.69 -6.45 12.20
CA GLY A 361 -15.85 -5.26 12.12
C GLY A 361 -14.81 -5.30 11.01
N LEU A 362 -14.27 -6.47 10.66
CA LEU A 362 -13.37 -6.64 9.52
C LEU A 362 -14.03 -6.44 8.15
N LEU A 363 -15.37 -6.50 8.09
CA LEU A 363 -16.17 -6.25 6.88
C LEU A 363 -16.60 -4.79 6.80
N PHE A 364 -16.92 -4.17 7.94
CA PHE A 364 -17.50 -2.83 8.04
C PHE A 364 -16.57 -1.86 8.79
N TYR A 365 -15.27 -2.00 8.59
CA TYR A 365 -14.27 -1.17 9.26
C TYR A 365 -14.49 0.32 8.98
N ASP A 366 -14.80 0.69 7.73
CA ASP A 366 -14.96 2.11 7.36
C ASP A 366 -16.11 2.79 8.12
N THR A 367 -17.20 2.05 8.39
CA THR A 367 -18.30 2.53 9.26
C THR A 367 -17.77 2.82 10.66
N LEU A 368 -17.07 1.86 11.27
CA LEU A 368 -16.52 2.05 12.61
C LEU A 368 -15.49 3.19 12.65
N ALA A 369 -14.61 3.28 11.66
CA ALA A 369 -13.60 4.31 11.57
C ALA A 369 -14.25 5.71 11.53
N SER A 370 -15.31 5.87 10.74
CA SER A 370 -16.09 7.12 10.66
C SER A 370 -16.88 7.46 11.93
N ASP A 371 -17.15 6.49 12.81
CA ASP A 371 -17.77 6.76 14.11
C ASP A 371 -16.73 7.21 15.16
N ILE A 372 -15.46 6.85 14.95
CA ILE A 372 -14.35 7.19 15.85
C ILE A 372 -13.80 8.60 15.59
N ILE A 373 -13.65 8.98 14.31
CA ILE A 373 -13.14 10.29 13.86
C ILE A 373 -14.28 11.17 13.37
#